data_AF-A0A3C1VG64-F1
#
_entry.id   AF-A0A3C1VG64-F1
#
_cell.length_a   1.000
_cell.length_b   1.000
_cell.length_c   1.000
_cell.angle_alpha   90.00
_cell.angle_beta   90.00
_cell.angle_gamma   90.00
#
_symmetry.space_group_name_H-M   'P 1'
#
loop_
_entity.id
_entity.type
_entity.pdbx_description
1 polymer ?
#
loop_
_entity_poly.entity_id
_entity_poly.type
_entity_poly.pdbx_seq_one_letter_code
_entity_poly.pdbx_strand_id
1 'polypeptide(L)' 'MNVHHLELFYYVAKHGGIMPAVRNIPYGIQQPAVSAQVAQLEEFLGVTLF' A
#
# COMPACT_ATOMS: atom_id res chain seq x y z
N MET A 1 9.80 -10.97 -0.45
CA MET A 1 8.37 -10.62 -0.59
C MET A 1 7.74 -10.57 0.80
N ASN A 2 7.24 -9.41 1.22
CA ASN A 2 6.53 -9.24 2.49
C ASN A 2 5.02 -9.21 2.21
N VAL A 3 4.25 -10.13 2.83
CA VAL A 3 2.78 -10.22 2.66
C VAL A 3 2.09 -8.91 3.01
N HIS A 4 2.65 -8.15 3.95
CA HIS A 4 2.09 -6.88 4.38
C HIS A 4 2.10 -5.82 3.26
N HIS A 5 3.09 -5.86 2.35
CA HIS A 5 3.11 -4.91 1.23
C HIS A 5 1.95 -5.16 0.27
N LEU A 6 1.62 -6.44 0.03
CA LEU A 6 0.48 -6.85 -0.80
C LEU A 6 -0.84 -6.48 -0.14
N GLU A 7 -0.95 -6.63 1.18
CA GLU A 7 -2.12 -6.20 1.95
C GLU A 7 -2.35 -4.69 1.81
N LEU A 8 -1.30 -3.88 2.02
CA LEU A 8 -1.42 -2.42 1.88
C LEU A 8 -1.77 -2.02 0.45
N PHE A 9 -1.15 -2.65 -0.56
CA PHE A 9 -1.52 -2.43 -1.95
C PHE A 9 -2.98 -2.80 -2.23
N TYR A 10 -3.48 -3.92 -1.69
CA TYR A 10 -4.89 -4.31 -1.80
C TYR A 10 -5.82 -3.20 -1.26
N TYR A 11 -5.51 -2.60 -0.12
CA TYR A 11 -6.31 -1.48 0.41
C TYR A 11 -6.23 -0.24 -0.49
N VAL A 12 -5.05 0.09 -1.03
CA VAL A 12 -4.88 1.21 -1.98
C VAL A 12 -5.74 1.00 -3.23
N ALA A 13 -5.68 -0.19 -3.84
CA ALA A 13 -6.46 -0.53 -5.02
C ALA A 13 -7.97 -0.55 -4.71
N LYS A 14 -8.37 -1.16 -3.58
CA LYS A 14 -9.77 -1.28 -3.17
C LYS A 14 -10.44 0.06 -2.89
N HIS A 15 -9.72 1.00 -2.28
CA HIS A 15 -10.25 2.29 -1.88
C HIS A 15 -9.88 3.44 -2.84
N GLY A 16 -9.21 3.14 -3.95
CA GLY A 16 -8.92 4.09 -5.02
C GLY A 16 -7.86 5.13 -4.66
N GLY A 17 -6.91 4.80 -3.78
CA GLY A 17 -5.78 5.65 -3.45
C GLY A 17 -5.29 5.50 -2.00
N ILE A 18 -4.15 6.13 -1.72
CA ILE A 18 -3.43 6.00 -0.44
C ILE A 18 -4.23 6.63 0.71
N MET A 19 -4.75 7.85 0.53
CA MET A 19 -5.50 8.53 1.60
C MET A 19 -6.81 7.81 1.98
N PRO A 20 -7.64 7.36 1.01
CA PRO A 20 -8.77 6.48 1.31
C PRO A 20 -8.38 5.18 2.01
N ALA A 21 -7.28 4.54 1.57
CA ALA A 21 -6.79 3.30 2.18
C ALA A 21 -6.43 3.49 3.66
N VAL A 22 -5.64 4.52 3.98
CA VAL A 22 -5.24 4.85 5.35
C VAL A 22 -6.45 4.98 6.29
N ARG A 23 -7.57 5.53 5.81
CA ARG A 23 -8.82 5.69 6.59
C ARG A 23 -9.59 4.39 6.82
N ASN A 24 -9.34 3.37 6.01
CA ASN A 24 -10.06 2.08 6.04
C ASN A 24 -9.20 0.92 6.60
N ILE A 25 -7.94 1.16 6.95
CA ILE A 25 -7.05 0.18 7.55
C ILE A 25 -7.29 0.12 9.08
N PRO A 26 -7.61 -1.06 9.65
CA PRO A 26 -8.15 -1.17 11.01
C PRO A 26 -7.14 -0.96 12.14
N TYR A 27 -5.85 -1.19 11.90
CA TYR A 27 -4.80 -1.07 12.91
C TYR A 27 -4.15 0.33 12.97
N GLY A 28 -4.58 1.26 12.12
CA GLY A 28 -4.02 2.61 12.04
C GLY A 28 -2.61 2.60 11.42
N ILE A 29 -2.45 3.31 10.32
CA ILE A 29 -1.16 3.46 9.63
C ILE A 29 -1.07 4.87 9.06
N GLN A 30 0.14 5.42 9.01
CA GLN A 30 0.32 6.74 8.41
C GLN A 30 0.52 6.63 6.91
N GLN A 31 0.06 7.64 6.16
CA GLN A 31 0.22 7.73 4.70
C GLN A 31 1.67 7.46 4.24
N PRO A 32 2.73 8.01 4.89
CA PRO A 32 4.10 7.78 4.44
C PRO A 32 4.53 6.32 4.53
N ALA A 33 4.02 5.57 5.53
CA ALA A 33 4.32 4.15 5.67
C ALA A 33 3.66 3.32 4.57
N VAL A 34 2.43 3.64 4.19
CA VAL A 34 1.75 3.00 3.06
C VAL A 34 2.49 3.28 1.76
N SER A 35 2.86 4.55 1.52
CA SER A 35 3.61 4.94 0.32
C SER A 35 4.96 4.20 0.22
N ALA A 36 5.72 4.11 1.31
CA ALA A 36 7.02 3.44 1.32
C ALA A 36 6.89 1.93 1.05
N GLN A 37 5.89 1.27 1.64
CA GLN A 37 5.70 -0.17 1.44
C GLN A 37 5.20 -0.52 0.04
N VAL A 38 4.36 0.30 -0.58
CA VAL A 38 3.97 0.07 -1.97
C VAL A 38 5.14 0.33 -2.92
N ALA A 39 5.96 1.36 -2.69
CA ALA A 39 7.17 1.58 -3.49
C ALA A 39 8.14 0.37 -3.41
N GLN A 40 8.31 -0.23 -2.22
CA GLN A 40 9.09 -1.46 -2.07
C GLN A 40 8.47 -2.67 -2.79
N LEU A 41 7.14 -2.72 -2.89
CA LEU A 41 6.45 -3.75 -3.68
C LEU A 41 6.72 -3.57 -5.17
N GLU A 42 6.62 -2.34 -5.69
CA GLU A 42 6.91 -2.01 -7.09
C GLU A 42 8.36 -2.36 -7.46
N GLU A 43 9.32 -1.99 -6.59
CA GLU A 43 10.73 -2.35 -6.76
C GLU A 43 10.92 -3.87 -6.80
N PHE A 44 10.28 -4.59 -5.89
CA PHE A 44 10.35 -6.04 -5.83
C PHE A 44 9.74 -6.72 -7.08
N LEU A 45 8.64 -6.18 -7.61
CA LEU A 45 7.97 -6.71 -8.79
C LEU A 45 8.60 -6.21 -10.11
N GLY A 46 9.41 -5.16 -10.08
CA GLY A 46 9.97 -4.51 -11.26
C GLY A 46 8.93 -3.79 -12.12
N VAL A 47 7.78 -3.41 -11.54
CA VAL A 47 6.69 -2.74 -12.25
C VAL A 47 6.08 -1.62 -11.41
N THR A 48 5.63 -0.56 -12.08
CA THR A 48 4.83 0.50 -11.48
C THR A 48 3.38 0.03 -11.38
N LEU A 49 2.81 0.06 -10.18
CA LEU A 49 1.44 -0.34 -9.89
C LEU A 49 0.47 0.85 -9.94
N PHE A 50 0.94 2.09 -9.76
CA PHE A 50 0.16 3.32 -9.95
C PHE A 50 1.00 4.55 -10.31
#